data_AF-A0A920FKG2-F1
#
_entry.id   AF-A0A920FKG2-F1
#
_cell.length_a   1.000
_cell.length_b   1.000
_cell.length_c   1.000
_cell.angle_alpha   90.00
_cell.angle_beta   90.00
_cell.angle_gamma   90.00
#
_symmetry.space_group_name_H-M   'P 1'
#
loop_
_entity.id
_entity.type
_entity.pdbx_description
1 polymer ?
#
loop_
_entity_poly.entity_id
_entity_poly.type
_entity_poly.pdbx_seq_one_letter_code
_entity_poly.pdbx_strand_id
1 'polypeptide(L)' 'MISYLFSIFCAGGFLLGCAILVNAVIQFFGIMNWYDFLMSIKKRSLPKKMTWMDVVWLFIGYPLVLGYVVYLSQNFIW' A
#
# COMPACT_ATOMS: atom_id res chain seq x y z
N MET A 1 5.51 -17.55 23.12
CA MET A 1 4.35 -16.63 23.05
C MET A 1 4.78 -15.18 22.89
N ILE A 2 5.58 -14.62 23.81
CA ILE A 2 6.07 -13.23 23.75
C ILE A 2 6.94 -12.97 22.50
N SER A 3 7.84 -13.89 22.16
CA SER A 3 8.67 -13.81 20.95
C SER A 3 7.86 -13.76 19.64
N TYR A 4 6.74 -14.49 19.60
CA TYR A 4 5.85 -14.53 18.44
C TYR A 4 5.08 -13.21 18.27
N LEU A 5 4.60 -12.62 19.36
CA LEU A 5 3.96 -11.30 19.33
C LEU A 5 4.93 -10.20 18.87
N PHE A 6 6.19 -10.28 19.31
CA PHE A 6 7.24 -9.36 18.87
C PHE A 6 7.52 -9.50 17.36
N SER A 7 7.60 -10.74 16.86
CA SER A 7 7.75 -11.01 15.43
C SER A 7 6.64 -10.40 14.58
N ILE A 8 5.38 -10.59 14.99
CA ILE A 8 4.22 -9.99 14.29
C ILE A 8 4.29 -8.46 14.31
N PHE A 9 4.66 -7.88 15.45
CA PHE A 9 4.78 -6.43 15.57
C PHE A 9 5.85 -5.87 14.62
N CYS A 10 7.02 -6.50 14.54
CA CYS A 10 8.08 -6.12 13.60
C CYS A 10 7.63 -6.29 12.14
N ALA A 11 6.97 -7.38 11.80
CA ALA A 11 6.46 -7.63 10.46
C ALA A 11 5.40 -6.59 10.04
N GLY A 12 4.49 -6.23 10.95
CA GLY A 12 3.49 -5.19 10.74
C GLY A 12 4.12 -3.80 10.60
N GLY A 13 5.11 -3.48 11.42
CA GLY A 13 5.85 -2.22 11.32
C GLY A 13 6.61 -2.08 9.99
N PHE A 14 7.26 -3.15 9.56
CA PHE A 14 7.94 -3.20 8.26
C PHE A 14 6.95 -3.03 7.11
N LEU A 15 5.84 -3.76 7.13
CA LEU A 15 4.77 -3.64 6.13
C LEU A 15 4.23 -2.20 6.06
N LEU A 16 3.99 -1.57 7.21
CA LEU A 16 3.52 -0.19 7.30
C LEU A 16 4.54 0.77 6.68
N GLY A 17 5.82 0.63 7.01
CA GLY A 17 6.89 1.45 6.44
C GLY A 17 6.93 1.36 4.91
N CYS A 18 6.91 0.14 4.38
CA CYS A 18 6.86 -0.08 2.93
C CYS A 18 5.58 0.47 2.29
N ALA A 19 4.41 0.31 2.92
CA ALA A 19 3.14 0.83 2.40
C ALA A 19 3.18 2.37 2.26
N ILE A 20 3.75 3.07 3.24
CA ILE A 20 3.92 4.53 3.17
C ILE A 20 4.86 4.91 2.02
N LEU A 21 5.99 4.22 1.88
CA LEU A 21 6.94 4.46 0.80
C LEU A 21 6.32 4.24 -0.59
N VAL A 22 5.59 3.14 -0.77
CA VAL A 22 4.90 2.83 -2.03
C VAL A 22 3.88 3.91 -2.38
N ASN A 23 3.08 4.37 -1.41
CA ASN A 23 2.14 5.47 -1.65
C ASN A 23 2.86 6.77 -2.05
N ALA A 24 3.98 7.10 -1.39
CA ALA A 24 4.76 8.29 -1.71
C ALA A 24 5.39 8.22 -3.12
N VAL A 25 5.98 7.07 -3.47
CA VAL A 25 6.59 6.84 -4.80
C VAL A 25 5.55 6.97 -5.90
N ILE A 26 4.37 6.38 -5.73
CA ILE A 26 3.31 6.41 -6.75
C ILE A 26 2.71 7.80 -6.89
N GLN A 27 2.60 8.53 -5.79
CA GLN A 27 2.18 9.93 -5.82
C GLN A 27 3.18 10.79 -6.60
N PHE A 28 4.48 10.52 -6.51
CA PHE A 28 5.50 11.19 -7.34
C PHE A 28 5.31 10.92 -8.84
N PHE A 29 4.83 9.74 -9.23
CA PHE A 29 4.49 9.42 -10.62
C PHE A 29 3.14 9.99 -11.09
N GLY A 30 2.41 10.70 -10.22
CA GLY A 30 1.10 11.26 -10.54
C GLY A 30 -0.01 10.21 -10.69
N ILE A 31 0.22 8.99 -10.21
CA ILE A 31 -0.76 7.91 -10.16
C ILE A 31 -1.53 8.02 -8.85
N MET A 32 -2.83 7.75 -8.88
CA MET A 32 -3.69 7.83 -7.71
C MET A 32 -3.34 6.73 -6.70
N ASN A 33 -3.08 7.13 -5.45
CA ASN A 33 -2.91 6.20 -4.33
C ASN A 33 -4.23 6.02 -3.54
N TRP A 34 -4.22 5.14 -2.53
CA TRP A 34 -5.41 4.84 -1.73
C TRP A 34 -5.92 6.04 -0.93
N TYR A 35 -5.05 6.95 -0.49
CA TYR A 35 -5.46 8.15 0.23
C TYR A 35 -6.25 9.10 -0.69
N ASP A 36 -5.73 9.33 -1.90
CA ASP A 36 -6.37 10.18 -2.90
C ASP A 36 -7.73 9.61 -3.34
N PHE A 37 -7.78 8.28 -3.53
CA PHE A 37 -9.02 7.58 -3.87
C PHE A 37 -10.09 7.72 -2.78
N LEU A 38 -9.74 7.40 -1.53
CA LEU A 38 -10.66 7.49 -0.39
C LEU A 38 -11.12 8.94 -0.15
N MET A 39 -10.23 9.91 -0.32
CA MET A 39 -10.58 11.33 -0.19
C MET A 39 -11.53 11.80 -1.29
N SER A 40 -11.37 11.29 -2.52
CA SER A 40 -12.28 11.54 -3.64
C SER A 40 -13.68 10.98 -3.35
N ILE A 41 -13.77 9.74 -2.85
CA ILE A 41 -15.02 9.12 -2.42
C ILE A 41 -15.68 9.95 -1.31
N LYS A 42 -14.92 10.35 -0.28
CA LYS A 42 -15.42 11.15 0.85
C LYS A 42 -16.05 12.46 0.40
N LYS A 43 -15.48 13.11 -0.63
CA LYS A 43 -15.99 14.37 -1.17
C LYS A 43 -17.22 14.19 -2.07
N ARG A 44 -17.70 12.96 -2.30
CA ARG A 44 -18.76 12.61 -3.30
C ARG A 44 -18.48 13.15 -4.70
N SER A 45 -17.26 13.59 -4.97
CA SER A 45 -16.79 13.88 -6.30
C SER A 45 -16.24 12.57 -6.85
N LEU A 46 -16.92 11.97 -7.83
CA LEU A 46 -16.24 11.00 -8.69
C LEU A 46 -14.93 11.65 -9.13
N PRO A 47 -13.77 10.99 -8.94
CA PRO A 47 -12.51 11.56 -9.39
C PRO A 47 -12.64 11.81 -10.89
N LYS A 48 -12.84 13.08 -11.28
CA LYS A 48 -13.18 13.50 -12.65
C LYS A 48 -12.12 13.07 -13.68
N LYS A 49 -11.00 12.53 -13.23
CA LYS A 49 -9.85 12.07 -14.01
C LYS A 49 -9.25 10.75 -13.48
N MET A 50 -10.08 9.83 -12.96
CA MET A 50 -9.55 8.48 -12.69
C MET A 50 -9.17 7.82 -14.02
N THR A 51 -7.88 7.57 -14.21
CA THR A 51 -7.37 6.89 -15.39
C THR A 51 -7.49 5.38 -15.21
N TRP A 52 -7.43 4.63 -16.32
CA TRP A 52 -7.36 3.17 -16.23
C TRP A 52 -6.09 2.72 -15.49
N MET A 53 -4.98 3.46 -15.63
CA MET A 53 -3.74 3.18 -14.89
C MET A 53 -3.96 3.26 -13.38
N ASP A 54 -4.75 4.22 -12.89
CA ASP A 54 -5.10 4.33 -11.47
C ASP A 54 -5.89 3.11 -10.97
N VAL A 55 -6.86 2.64 -11.76
CA VAL A 55 -7.66 1.45 -11.42
C VAL A 55 -6.76 0.21 -11.35
N VAL A 56 -5.93 -0.01 -12.38
CA VAL A 56 -5.00 -1.14 -12.42
C VAL A 56 -4.01 -1.07 -11.27
N TRP A 57 -3.48 0.11 -10.98
CA TRP A 57 -2.58 0.31 -9.86
C TRP A 57 -3.27 -0.01 -8.53
N LEU A 58 -4.44 0.57 -8.23
CA LEU A 58 -5.09 0.41 -6.93
C LEU A 58 -5.53 -1.03 -6.65
N PHE A 59 -6.06 -1.72 -7.65
CA PHE A 59 -6.67 -3.05 -7.46
C PHE A 59 -5.75 -4.22 -7.83
N ILE A 60 -4.69 -3.99 -8.59
CA ILE A 60 -3.75 -5.04 -9.01
C ILE A 60 -2.33 -4.71 -8.55
N GLY A 61 -1.79 -3.57 -8.97
CA GLY A 61 -0.40 -3.19 -8.68
C GLY A 61 -0.09 -3.08 -7.18
N TYR A 62 -0.92 -2.37 -6.44
CA TYR A 62 -0.73 -2.10 -5.03
C TYR A 62 -0.85 -3.38 -4.16
N PRO A 63 -1.87 -4.25 -4.34
CA PRO A 63 -1.91 -5.55 -3.68
C PRO A 63 -0.71 -6.46 -4.02
N LEU A 64 -0.23 -6.46 -5.27
CA LEU A 64 0.95 -7.25 -5.65
C LEU A 64 2.21 -6.75 -4.95
N VAL A 65 2.42 -5.44 -4.91
CA VAL A 65 3.59 -4.84 -4.24
C VAL A 65 3.54 -5.09 -2.73
N LEU A 66 2.39 -4.91 -2.08
CA LEU A 66 2.26 -5.23 -0.65
C LEU A 66 2.40 -6.74 -0.38
N GLY A 67 1.84 -7.59 -1.24
CA GLY A 67 2.02 -9.04 -1.14
C GLY A 67 3.50 -9.44 -1.21
N TYR A 68 4.27 -8.79 -2.08
CA TYR A 68 5.72 -8.98 -2.15
C TYR A 68 6.44 -8.48 -0.88
N VAL A 69 6.03 -7.35 -0.31
CA VAL A 69 6.56 -6.86 0.97
C VAL A 69 6.30 -7.86 2.10
N VAL A 70 5.09 -8.44 2.16
CA VAL A 70 4.76 -9.49 3.14
C VAL A 70 5.65 -10.72 2.94
N TYR A 71 5.81 -11.17 1.69
CA TYR A 71 6.72 -12.27 1.36
C TYR A 71 8.15 -11.98 1.83
N LEU A 72 8.69 -10.79 1.53
CA LEU A 72 10.03 -10.40 1.98
C LEU A 72 10.13 -10.35 3.51
N SER A 73 9.13 -9.79 4.18
CA SER A 73 9.07 -9.74 5.64
C SER A 73 9.18 -11.14 6.26
N GLN A 74 8.51 -12.13 5.66
CA GLN A 74 8.57 -13.52 6.12
C GLN A 74 9.89 -14.25 5.83
N ASN A 75 10.65 -13.84 4.80
CA ASN A 75 11.89 -14.53 4.40
C ASN A 75 13.17 -13.84 4.92
N PHE A 76 13.12 -12.54 5.21
CA PHE A 76 14.30 -11.76 5.62
C PHE A 76 14.29 -11.33 7.10
N ILE A 77 13.11 -11.15 7.71
CA ILE A 77 13.01 -10.65 9.08
C ILE A 77 12.92 -11.80 10.09
N TRP A 78 12.68 -13.04 9.62
CA TRP A 78 12.60 -14.26 10.43
C TRP A 78 13.12 -15.50 9.70
#